data_AF-X1VWP9-F1
#
_entry.id   AF-X1VWP9-F1
#
_cell.length_a   1.000
_cell.length_b   1.000
_cell.length_c   1.000
_cell.angle_alpha   90.00
_cell.angle_beta   90.00
_cell.angle_gamma   90.00
#
_symmetry.space_group_name_H-M   'P 1'
#
loop_
_entity.id
_entity.type
_entity.pdbx_description
1 polymer ?
#
loop_
_entity_poly.entity_id
_entity_poly.type
_entity_poly.pdbx_seq_one_letter_code
_entity_poly.pdbx_strand_id
1 'polypeptide(L)'
;IIEFIDRYKFGALFRFLYKHQVINEEGKIVGYKNLNKINKTISDILVRRTKKEIINQLPGRVDKNYFVEMTPEQIKYHKSYYDIVSKLVHKWRKFGFLTEEERQSLLIALNCMRMVSDSTYILNQNERHDTKIDELLILLDEILENKEEKIVIFSQWKRMLRLLADELDDKDLKYEFLHGGVPSKKRKSLIDNFHNDPST
;
A
#
# COMPACT_ATOMS: atom_id res chain seq x y z
N ILE A 1 -4.08 -23.16 -2.57
CA ILE A 1 -3.82 -22.48 -3.86
C ILE A 1 -3.51 -23.48 -4.97
N ILE A 2 -2.42 -24.27 -4.92
CA ILE A 2 -2.11 -25.22 -6.01
C ILE A 2 -3.17 -26.32 -6.18
N GLU A 3 -3.75 -26.85 -5.10
CA GLU A 3 -4.85 -27.83 -5.16
C GLU A 3 -6.10 -27.32 -5.90
N PHE A 4 -6.29 -25.99 -5.98
CA PHE A 4 -7.38 -25.38 -6.74
C PHE A 4 -7.10 -25.39 -8.25
N ILE A 5 -5.84 -25.30 -8.65
CA ILE A 5 -5.40 -25.33 -10.05
C ILE A 5 -5.30 -26.77 -10.54
N ASP A 6 -4.68 -27.64 -9.75
CA ASP A 6 -4.57 -29.07 -10.01
C ASP A 6 -4.56 -29.84 -8.68
N ARG A 7 -5.66 -30.55 -8.41
CA ARG A 7 -5.88 -31.32 -7.17
C ARG A 7 -4.88 -32.46 -7.01
N TYR A 8 -4.32 -32.98 -8.10
CA TYR A 8 -3.46 -34.16 -8.07
C TYR A 8 -1.97 -33.83 -7.99
N LYS A 9 -1.60 -32.54 -8.11
CA LYS A 9 -0.20 -32.10 -8.22
C LYS A 9 0.67 -32.46 -7.02
N PHE A 10 0.17 -32.31 -5.80
CA PHE A 10 0.91 -32.58 -4.56
C PHE A 10 0.43 -33.83 -3.81
N GLY A 11 -0.67 -34.43 -4.24
CA GLY A 11 -1.33 -35.51 -3.51
C GLY A 11 -1.82 -35.08 -2.12
N ALA A 12 -2.04 -36.05 -1.23
CA ALA A 12 -2.60 -35.79 0.09
C ALA A 12 -1.69 -34.94 0.99
N LEU A 13 -2.29 -34.01 1.74
CA LEU A 13 -1.61 -33.03 2.59
C LEU A 13 -0.60 -33.68 3.55
N PHE A 14 -0.96 -34.77 4.22
CA PHE A 14 -0.05 -35.44 5.17
C PHE A 14 1.26 -35.91 4.52
N ARG A 15 1.20 -36.41 3.26
CA ARG A 15 2.39 -36.85 2.51
C ARG A 15 3.23 -35.65 2.10
N PHE A 16 2.58 -34.56 1.72
CA PHE A 16 3.26 -33.33 1.37
C PHE A 16 4.01 -32.75 2.59
N LEU A 17 3.34 -32.63 3.74
CA LEU A 17 3.95 -32.15 4.98
C LEU A 17 5.10 -33.05 5.42
N TYR A 18 4.93 -34.37 5.41
CA TYR A 18 6.01 -35.31 5.74
C TYR A 18 7.26 -35.17 4.85
N LYS A 19 7.05 -34.94 3.54
CA LYS A 19 8.15 -34.81 2.57
C LYS A 19 8.89 -33.47 2.67
N HIS A 20 8.22 -32.42 3.17
CA HIS A 20 8.70 -31.04 3.04
C HIS A 20 8.85 -30.27 4.35
N GLN A 21 8.31 -30.76 5.46
CA GLN A 21 8.50 -30.16 6.79
C GLN A 21 9.54 -30.93 7.61
N VAL A 22 10.22 -30.19 8.48
CA VAL A 22 11.07 -30.72 9.54
C VAL A 22 10.41 -30.34 10.85
N ILE A 23 10.13 -31.34 11.67
CA ILE A 23 9.39 -31.22 12.93
C ILE A 23 10.33 -31.69 14.06
N ASN A 24 10.32 -31.01 15.20
CA ASN A 24 11.07 -31.44 16.39
C ASN A 24 10.30 -32.53 17.16
N GLU A 25 10.91 -33.05 18.23
CA GLU A 25 10.30 -34.07 19.09
C GLU A 25 8.98 -33.62 19.75
N GLU A 26 8.78 -32.31 19.90
CA GLU A 26 7.56 -31.70 20.44
C GLU A 26 6.47 -31.43 19.38
N GLY A 27 6.68 -31.82 18.12
CA GLY A 27 5.70 -31.60 17.05
C GLY A 27 5.71 -30.18 16.44
N LYS A 28 6.67 -29.32 16.81
CA LYS A 28 6.82 -27.96 16.25
C LYS A 28 7.65 -27.97 14.97
N ILE A 29 7.24 -27.14 14.01
CA ILE A 29 7.95 -26.96 12.73
C ILE A 29 9.23 -26.18 12.97
N VAL A 30 10.38 -26.82 12.71
CA VAL A 30 11.72 -26.23 12.87
C VAL A 30 12.32 -25.79 11.54
N GLY A 31 11.77 -26.27 10.43
CA GLY A 31 12.23 -25.88 9.10
C GLY A 31 11.56 -26.65 7.98
N TYR A 32 12.10 -26.49 6.78
CA TYR A 32 11.59 -27.12 5.56
C TYR A 32 12.72 -27.81 4.80
N LYS A 33 12.38 -28.91 4.12
CA LYS A 33 13.31 -29.71 3.31
C LYS A 33 12.75 -29.96 1.92
N ASN A 34 13.61 -30.34 0.98
CA ASN A 34 13.21 -30.71 -0.38
C ASN A 34 12.43 -29.63 -1.15
N LEU A 35 12.62 -28.35 -0.86
CA LEU A 35 11.91 -27.24 -1.52
C LEU A 35 12.14 -27.21 -3.04
N ASN A 36 13.32 -27.66 -3.50
CA ASN A 36 13.62 -27.79 -4.93
C ASN A 36 12.67 -28.75 -5.65
N LYS A 37 12.19 -29.80 -4.96
CA LYS A 37 11.20 -30.73 -5.54
C LYS A 37 9.85 -30.04 -5.70
N ILE A 38 9.43 -29.23 -4.74
CA ILE A 38 8.21 -28.41 -4.85
C ILE A 38 8.32 -27.50 -6.08
N ASN A 39 9.46 -26.82 -6.24
CA ASN A 39 9.68 -25.91 -7.36
C ASN A 39 9.59 -26.63 -8.71
N LYS A 40 10.22 -27.81 -8.86
CA LYS A 40 10.08 -28.65 -10.05
C LYS A 40 8.66 -29.13 -10.30
N THR A 41 7.93 -29.49 -9.24
CA THR A 41 6.54 -29.96 -9.35
C THR A 41 5.60 -28.86 -9.84
N ILE A 42 5.88 -27.60 -9.55
CA ILE A 42 5.03 -26.47 -9.94
C ILE A 42 5.53 -25.72 -11.18
N SER A 43 6.67 -26.09 -11.77
CA SER A 43 7.31 -25.29 -12.82
C SER A 43 6.48 -25.17 -14.11
N ASP A 44 5.58 -26.12 -14.36
CA ASP A 44 4.67 -26.12 -15.52
C ASP A 44 3.41 -25.27 -15.32
N ILE A 45 3.08 -24.93 -14.06
CA ILE A 45 1.90 -24.14 -13.69
C ILE A 45 2.25 -22.78 -13.05
N LEU A 46 3.49 -22.62 -12.59
CA LEU A 46 3.98 -21.43 -11.92
C LEU A 46 5.26 -20.93 -12.59
N VAL A 47 5.12 -19.81 -13.30
CA VAL A 47 6.28 -19.04 -13.77
C VAL A 47 6.68 -18.08 -12.66
N ARG A 48 7.84 -18.33 -12.04
CA ARG A 48 8.45 -17.43 -11.06
C ARG A 48 9.77 -16.92 -11.61
N ARG A 49 9.86 -15.61 -11.83
CA ARG A 49 11.11 -14.91 -12.19
C ARG A 49 11.50 -13.98 -11.06
N THR A 50 12.78 -13.93 -10.72
CA THR A 50 13.26 -12.97 -9.73
C THR A 50 13.59 -11.64 -10.41
N LYS A 51 13.43 -10.50 -9.71
CA LYS A 51 13.82 -9.19 -10.26
C LYS A 51 15.29 -9.16 -10.71
N LYS A 52 16.17 -9.95 -10.08
CA LYS A 52 17.58 -10.11 -10.48
C LYS A 52 17.75 -10.73 -11.88
N GLU A 53 16.90 -11.68 -12.26
CA GLU A 53 16.95 -12.35 -13.58
C GLU A 53 16.49 -11.44 -14.73
N ILE A 54 15.70 -10.40 -14.42
CA ILE A 54 15.14 -9.46 -15.41
C ILE A 54 15.69 -8.03 -15.26
N ILE A 55 16.63 -7.81 -14.34
CA ILE A 55 17.14 -6.46 -14.01
C ILE A 55 17.82 -5.80 -15.21
N ASN A 56 18.44 -6.60 -16.09
CA ASN A 56 19.08 -6.10 -17.31
C ASN A 56 18.08 -5.59 -18.37
N GLN A 57 16.77 -5.84 -18.19
CA GLN A 57 15.71 -5.44 -19.11
C GLN A 57 14.84 -4.29 -18.58
N LEU A 58 15.06 -3.87 -17.33
CA LEU A 58 14.29 -2.81 -16.69
C LEU A 58 15.22 -1.65 -16.34
N PRO A 59 14.83 -0.40 -16.58
CA PRO A 59 15.57 0.75 -16.07
C PRO A 59 15.67 0.63 -14.54
N GLY A 60 16.78 1.12 -13.98
CA GLY A 60 16.98 1.12 -12.53
C GLY A 60 15.86 1.88 -11.83
N ARG A 61 15.32 1.31 -10.74
CA ARG A 61 14.36 2.00 -9.88
C ARG A 61 15.13 2.94 -8.94
N VAL A 62 14.78 4.22 -8.96
CA VAL A 62 15.27 5.21 -8.01
C VAL A 62 14.15 5.52 -7.02
N ASP A 63 14.41 5.35 -5.73
CA ASP A 63 13.48 5.70 -4.66
C ASP A 63 13.98 6.96 -3.95
N LYS A 64 13.20 8.04 -3.99
CA LYS A 64 13.46 9.30 -3.28
C LYS A 64 12.40 9.50 -2.20
N ASN A 65 12.84 9.75 -0.97
CA ASN A 65 11.95 10.02 0.17
C ASN A 65 12.02 11.50 0.51
N TYR A 66 10.87 12.18 0.49
CA TYR A 66 10.72 13.57 0.88
C TYR A 66 10.09 13.62 2.28
N PHE A 67 10.77 14.28 3.22
CA PHE A 67 10.28 14.47 4.57
C PHE A 67 9.55 15.81 4.63
N VAL A 68 8.24 15.74 4.84
CA VAL A 68 7.37 16.93 4.87
C VAL A 68 6.90 17.15 6.31
N GLU A 69 7.09 18.37 6.80
CA GLU A 69 6.68 18.77 8.13
C GLU A 69 5.15 18.92 8.22
N MET A 70 4.59 18.57 9.38
CA MET A 70 3.15 18.76 9.63
C MET A 70 2.86 20.20 10.04
N THR A 71 1.68 20.70 9.67
CA THR A 71 1.21 22.00 10.19
C THR A 71 0.94 21.94 11.70
N PRO A 72 0.92 23.08 12.42
CA PRO A 72 0.56 23.12 13.83
C PRO A 72 -0.80 22.48 14.15
N GLU A 73 -1.78 22.65 13.26
CA GLU A 73 -3.12 22.07 13.37
C GLU A 73 -3.08 20.55 13.20
N GLN A 74 -2.35 20.04 12.19
CA GLN A 74 -2.11 18.62 12.03
C GLN A 74 -1.44 18.02 13.26
N ILE A 75 -0.41 18.68 13.82
CA ILE A 75 0.29 18.24 15.03
C ILE A 75 -0.68 18.15 16.21
N LYS A 76 -1.56 19.15 16.39
CA LYS A 76 -2.56 19.17 17.46
C LYS A 76 -3.51 17.96 17.36
N TYR A 77 -4.08 17.71 16.19
CA TYR A 77 -4.96 16.56 15.97
C TYR A 77 -4.19 15.24 16.15
N HIS A 78 -3.02 15.11 15.54
CA HIS A 78 -2.18 13.92 15.63
C HIS A 78 -1.81 13.59 17.07
N LYS A 79 -1.45 14.60 17.88
CA LYS A 79 -1.12 14.43 19.30
C LYS A 79 -2.29 13.91 20.12
N SER A 80 -3.51 14.39 19.85
CA SER A 80 -4.71 13.90 20.56
C SER A 80 -4.93 12.39 20.38
N TYR A 81 -4.70 11.87 19.17
CA TYR A 81 -4.77 10.43 18.90
C TYR A 81 -3.54 9.68 19.41
N TYR A 82 -2.35 10.28 19.34
CA TYR A 82 -1.12 9.73 19.90
C TYR A 82 -1.26 9.45 21.39
N ASP A 83 -1.90 10.33 22.15
CA ASP A 83 -2.09 10.13 23.60
C ASP A 83 -2.98 8.91 23.89
N ILE A 84 -3.99 8.64 23.04
CA ILE A 84 -4.83 7.44 23.12
C ILE A 84 -3.99 6.19 22.82
N VAL A 85 -3.24 6.21 21.72
CA VAL A 85 -2.35 5.11 21.32
C VAL A 85 -1.32 4.82 22.42
N SER A 86 -0.69 5.85 22.97
CA SER A 86 0.32 5.74 24.02
C SER A 86 -0.23 5.05 25.27
N LYS A 87 -1.43 5.45 25.74
CA LYS A 87 -2.10 4.81 26.88
C LYS A 87 -2.41 3.33 26.62
N LEU A 88 -2.97 3.02 25.46
CA LEU A 88 -3.35 1.64 25.09
C LEU A 88 -2.11 0.75 24.90
N VAL A 89 -1.07 1.24 24.24
CA VAL A 89 0.20 0.52 24.07
C VAL A 89 0.88 0.31 25.42
N HIS A 90 0.87 1.30 26.31
CA HIS A 90 1.42 1.13 27.66
C HIS A 90 0.66 0.05 28.44
N LYS A 91 -0.68 0.07 28.41
CA LYS A 91 -1.52 -0.98 29.00
C LYS A 91 -1.17 -2.35 28.45
N TRP A 92 -1.10 -2.47 27.11
CA TRP A 92 -0.75 -3.73 26.45
C TRP A 92 0.61 -4.25 26.86
N ARG A 93 1.64 -3.39 26.93
CA ARG A 93 2.99 -3.77 27.37
C ARG A 93 3.02 -4.22 28.84
N LYS A 94 2.19 -3.64 29.70
CA LYS A 94 2.14 -3.97 31.14
C LYS A 94 1.38 -5.27 31.42
N PHE A 95 0.26 -5.49 30.74
CA PHE A 95 -0.67 -6.59 31.05
C PHE A 95 -0.68 -7.72 30.01
N GLY A 96 -0.04 -7.53 28.86
CA GLY A 96 0.03 -8.52 27.76
C GLY A 96 -1.26 -8.67 26.95
N PHE A 97 -2.31 -7.93 27.29
CA PHE A 97 -3.65 -8.08 26.70
C PHE A 97 -4.35 -6.72 26.55
N LEU A 98 -5.20 -6.62 25.53
CA LEU A 98 -6.16 -5.53 25.29
C LEU A 98 -7.53 -6.15 25.03
N THR A 99 -8.60 -5.53 25.53
CA THR A 99 -9.96 -5.94 25.16
C THR A 99 -10.20 -5.69 23.67
N GLU A 100 -11.22 -6.31 23.09
CA GLU A 100 -11.57 -6.09 21.69
C GLU A 100 -11.90 -4.62 21.40
N GLU A 101 -12.60 -3.94 22.30
CA GLU A 101 -12.90 -2.52 22.22
C GLU A 101 -11.64 -1.64 22.25
N GLU A 102 -10.68 -1.98 23.12
CA GLU A 102 -9.39 -1.29 23.21
C GLU A 102 -8.54 -1.50 21.96
N ARG A 103 -8.55 -2.73 21.42
CA ARG A 103 -7.87 -3.05 20.17
C ARG A 103 -8.49 -2.26 19.00
N GLN A 104 -9.81 -2.18 18.93
CA GLN A 104 -10.50 -1.36 17.92
C GLN A 104 -10.15 0.13 18.09
N SER A 105 -10.21 0.64 19.31
CA SER A 105 -9.84 2.04 19.63
C SER A 105 -8.40 2.35 19.23
N LEU A 106 -7.47 1.44 19.49
CA LEU A 106 -6.07 1.56 19.09
C LEU A 106 -5.93 1.65 17.56
N LEU A 107 -6.60 0.75 16.82
CA LEU A 107 -6.55 0.74 15.36
C LEU A 107 -7.20 1.98 14.74
N ILE A 108 -8.29 2.47 15.33
CA ILE A 108 -8.95 3.71 14.91
C ILE A 108 -7.99 4.88 15.13
N ALA A 109 -7.41 5.02 16.33
CA ALA A 109 -6.51 6.12 16.64
C ALA A 109 -5.26 6.12 15.74
N LEU A 110 -4.66 4.95 15.47
CA LEU A 110 -3.55 4.81 14.54
C LEU A 110 -3.94 5.21 13.10
N ASN A 111 -5.13 4.85 12.64
CA ASN A 111 -5.60 5.28 11.32
C ASN A 111 -5.87 6.79 11.28
N CYS A 112 -6.47 7.36 12.33
CA CYS A 112 -6.67 8.80 12.43
C CYS A 112 -5.35 9.57 12.39
N MET A 113 -4.31 9.09 13.10
CA MET A 113 -2.96 9.67 13.02
C MET A 113 -2.46 9.70 11.57
N ARG A 114 -2.57 8.57 10.85
CA ARG A 114 -2.15 8.47 9.44
C ARG A 114 -2.95 9.40 8.52
N MET A 115 -4.26 9.54 8.74
CA MET A 115 -5.13 10.41 7.95
C MET A 115 -4.77 11.89 8.17
N VAL A 116 -4.58 12.31 9.42
CA VAL A 116 -4.19 13.69 9.75
C VAL A 116 -2.84 14.05 9.14
N SER A 117 -1.87 13.14 9.16
CA SER A 117 -0.56 13.34 8.53
C SER A 117 -0.61 13.50 7.01
N ASP A 118 -1.71 13.10 6.36
CA ASP A 118 -1.95 13.40 4.95
C ASP A 118 -2.67 14.75 4.81
N SER A 119 -3.87 14.86 5.38
CA SER A 119 -4.62 16.12 5.49
C SER A 119 -5.71 16.01 6.57
N THR A 120 -5.92 17.09 7.33
CA THR A 120 -7.03 17.17 8.30
C THR A 120 -8.40 17.00 7.65
N TYR A 121 -8.53 17.40 6.38
CA TYR A 121 -9.75 17.30 5.58
C TYR A 121 -10.26 15.86 5.44
N ILE A 122 -9.34 14.89 5.50
CA ILE A 122 -9.70 13.47 5.39
C ILE A 122 -10.58 13.04 6.57
N LEU A 123 -10.38 13.59 7.77
CA LEU A 123 -11.23 13.34 8.93
C LEU A 123 -12.41 14.31 8.99
N ASN A 124 -12.15 15.61 8.80
CA ASN A 124 -13.14 16.68 8.94
C ASN A 124 -13.17 17.56 7.69
N GLN A 125 -14.23 17.48 6.88
CA GLN A 125 -14.34 18.21 5.61
C GLN A 125 -14.54 19.73 5.77
N ASN A 126 -14.55 20.25 7.00
CA ASN A 126 -14.70 21.69 7.27
C ASN A 126 -13.35 22.42 7.38
N GLU A 127 -12.27 21.69 7.64
CA GLU A 127 -10.93 22.26 7.85
C GLU A 127 -9.94 21.54 6.93
N ARG A 128 -9.15 22.32 6.18
CA ARG A 128 -8.08 21.80 5.32
C ARG A 128 -6.75 22.38 5.78
N HIS A 129 -5.92 21.49 6.32
CA HIS A 129 -4.53 21.73 6.67
C HIS A 129 -3.73 20.52 6.22
N ASP A 130 -2.84 20.76 5.27
CA ASP A 130 -1.91 19.79 4.70
C ASP A 130 -0.71 20.52 4.11
N THR A 131 0.44 19.86 4.14
CA THR A 131 1.70 20.32 3.53
C THR A 131 2.16 19.42 2.40
N LYS A 132 1.63 18.18 2.35
CA LYS A 132 2.00 17.19 1.33
C LYS A 132 1.50 17.54 -0.06
N ILE A 133 0.35 18.21 -0.17
CA ILE A 133 -0.18 18.62 -1.47
C ILE A 133 0.71 19.72 -2.04
N ASP A 134 1.04 20.73 -1.23
CA ASP A 134 1.92 21.83 -1.65
C ASP A 134 3.28 21.31 -2.15
N GLU A 135 3.93 20.43 -1.38
CA GLU A 135 5.20 19.82 -1.78
C GLU A 135 5.06 18.98 -3.05
N LEU A 136 3.96 18.23 -3.19
CA LEU A 136 3.70 17.45 -4.38
C LEU A 136 3.50 18.34 -5.61
N LEU A 137 2.82 19.48 -5.48
CA LEU A 137 2.65 20.43 -6.58
C LEU A 137 3.99 21.02 -7.04
N ILE A 138 4.91 21.32 -6.10
CA ILE A 138 6.27 21.76 -6.44
C ILE A 138 7.00 20.67 -7.24
N LEU A 139 6.93 19.42 -6.78
CA LEU A 139 7.55 18.28 -7.50
C LEU A 139 6.92 18.06 -8.88
N LEU A 140 5.60 18.24 -9.01
CA LEU A 140 4.91 18.14 -10.29
C LEU A 140 5.37 19.24 -11.24
N ASP A 141 5.49 20.48 -10.77
CA ASP A 141 5.98 21.60 -11.58
C ASP A 141 7.40 21.30 -12.09
N GLU A 142 8.31 20.75 -11.26
CA GLU A 142 9.67 20.35 -11.67
C GLU A 142 9.69 19.20 -12.70
N ILE A 143 8.89 18.16 -12.48
CA ILE A 143 8.90 16.97 -13.36
C ILE A 143 8.25 17.29 -14.71
N LEU A 144 7.17 18.06 -14.71
CA LEU A 144 6.39 18.39 -15.91
C LEU A 144 7.04 19.46 -16.78
N GLU A 145 8.16 20.08 -16.37
CA GLU A 145 9.02 20.85 -17.29
C GLU A 145 9.44 19.99 -18.49
N ASN A 146 9.65 18.68 -18.26
CA ASN A 146 9.86 17.69 -19.31
C ASN A 146 8.52 17.08 -19.75
N LYS A 147 7.90 17.68 -20.78
CA LYS A 147 6.56 17.35 -21.30
C LYS A 147 6.32 15.90 -21.78
N GLU A 148 7.30 15.01 -21.66
CA GLU A 148 7.19 13.60 -22.08
C GLU A 148 7.01 12.64 -20.89
N GLU A 149 7.09 13.12 -19.64
CA GLU A 149 6.96 12.28 -18.46
C GLU A 149 5.50 12.13 -18.00
N LYS A 150 5.09 10.90 -17.67
CA LYS A 150 3.78 10.60 -17.08
C LYS A 150 3.94 10.19 -15.63
N ILE A 151 3.08 10.73 -14.78
CA ILE A 151 3.20 10.58 -13.32
C ILE A 151 1.98 9.83 -12.80
N VAL A 152 2.22 8.84 -11.93
CA VAL A 152 1.14 8.07 -11.28
C VAL A 152 1.20 8.30 -9.78
N ILE A 153 0.13 8.87 -9.23
CA ILE A 153 0.02 9.23 -7.82
C ILE A 153 -0.92 8.27 -7.12
N PHE A 154 -0.46 7.68 -6.02
CA PHE A 154 -1.24 6.75 -5.22
C PHE A 154 -1.50 7.33 -3.83
N SER A 155 -2.73 7.17 -3.35
CA SER A 155 -3.06 7.39 -1.94
C SER A 155 -4.00 6.30 -1.45
N GLN A 156 -3.91 5.99 -0.16
CA GLN A 156 -4.87 5.12 0.52
C GLN A 156 -6.23 5.81 0.71
N TRP A 157 -6.26 7.15 0.68
CA TRP A 157 -7.44 7.94 1.00
C TRP A 157 -8.01 8.63 -0.23
N LYS A 158 -9.22 8.24 -0.64
CA LYS A 158 -9.93 8.87 -1.78
C LYS A 158 -10.07 10.39 -1.60
N ARG A 159 -10.29 10.86 -0.38
CA ARG A 159 -10.40 12.30 -0.08
C ARG A 159 -9.10 13.05 -0.38
N MET A 160 -7.95 12.45 -0.12
CA MET A 160 -6.66 13.04 -0.46
C MET A 160 -6.51 13.21 -1.97
N LEU A 161 -6.85 12.17 -2.75
CA LEU A 161 -6.80 12.26 -4.21
C LEU A 161 -7.79 13.29 -4.78
N ARG A 162 -8.92 13.53 -4.10
CA ARG A 162 -9.88 14.58 -4.51
C ARG A 162 -9.32 15.98 -4.29
N LEU A 163 -8.70 16.23 -3.13
CA LEU A 163 -8.04 17.52 -2.90
C LEU A 163 -6.97 17.80 -3.96
N LEU A 164 -6.17 16.79 -4.28
CA LEU A 164 -5.19 16.92 -5.35
C LEU A 164 -5.85 17.18 -6.71
N ALA A 165 -6.93 16.47 -7.03
CA ALA A 165 -7.67 16.68 -8.27
C ALA A 165 -8.16 18.13 -8.40
N ASP A 166 -8.68 18.72 -7.32
CA ASP A 166 -9.12 20.12 -7.29
C ASP A 166 -7.94 21.07 -7.57
N GLU A 167 -6.76 20.83 -6.98
CA GLU A 167 -5.55 21.64 -7.27
C GLU A 167 -5.02 21.48 -8.69
N LEU A 168 -5.13 20.28 -9.27
CA LEU A 168 -4.75 20.02 -10.65
C LEU A 168 -5.71 20.71 -11.63
N ASP A 169 -7.01 20.71 -11.33
CA ASP A 169 -8.02 21.45 -12.10
C ASP A 169 -7.72 22.97 -12.07
N ASP A 170 -7.37 23.53 -10.91
CA ASP A 170 -7.00 24.95 -10.76
C ASP A 170 -5.73 25.33 -11.55
N LYS A 171 -4.82 24.36 -11.76
CA LYS A 171 -3.60 24.50 -12.58
C LYS A 171 -3.80 24.15 -14.06
N ASP A 172 -5.02 23.81 -14.49
CA ASP A 172 -5.35 23.33 -15.85
C ASP A 172 -4.49 22.12 -16.28
N LEU A 173 -4.13 21.27 -15.32
CA LEU A 173 -3.40 20.03 -15.55
C LEU A 173 -4.39 18.90 -15.77
N LYS A 174 -4.31 18.24 -16.93
CA LYS A 174 -5.14 17.07 -17.20
C LYS A 174 -4.64 15.85 -16.42
N TYR A 175 -5.58 15.05 -15.92
CA TYR A 175 -5.28 13.81 -15.22
C TYR A 175 -6.40 12.78 -15.42
N GLU A 176 -6.08 11.52 -15.15
CA GLU A 176 -7.06 10.43 -15.09
C GLU A 176 -7.30 10.01 -13.64
N PHE A 177 -8.57 10.02 -13.22
CA PHE A 177 -8.95 9.78 -11.83
C PHE A 177 -9.51 8.38 -11.59
N LEU A 178 -8.64 7.45 -11.17
CA LEU A 178 -9.02 6.06 -10.91
C LEU A 178 -9.20 5.78 -9.41
N HIS A 179 -10.40 5.35 -9.01
CA HIS A 179 -10.67 4.94 -7.63
C HIS A 179 -11.60 3.72 -7.53
N GLY A 180 -11.70 3.11 -6.33
CA GLY A 180 -12.49 1.89 -6.10
C GLY A 180 -13.97 1.96 -6.51
N GLY A 181 -14.60 3.11 -6.34
CA GLY A 181 -15.98 3.36 -6.82
C GLY A 181 -16.17 3.54 -8.33
N VAL A 182 -15.11 3.54 -9.16
CA VAL A 182 -15.26 3.61 -10.62
C VAL A 182 -15.75 2.24 -11.13
N PRO A 183 -16.88 2.18 -11.87
CA PRO A 183 -17.39 0.93 -12.43
C PRO A 183 -16.36 0.23 -13.31
N SER A 184 -16.27 -1.10 -13.22
CA SER A 184 -15.27 -1.91 -13.94
C SER A 184 -15.21 -1.60 -15.44
N LYS A 185 -16.37 -1.43 -16.11
CA LYS A 185 -16.47 -1.10 -17.54
C LYS A 185 -15.77 0.21 -17.93
N LYS A 186 -15.71 1.19 -17.02
CA LYS A 186 -15.07 2.51 -17.26
C LYS A 186 -13.59 2.51 -16.93
N ARG A 187 -13.08 1.55 -16.15
CA ARG A 187 -11.66 1.57 -15.74
C ARG A 187 -10.70 1.42 -16.91
N LYS A 188 -11.09 0.59 -17.89
CA LYS A 188 -10.27 0.36 -19.08
C LYS A 188 -10.06 1.65 -19.88
N SER A 189 -11.11 2.45 -20.08
CA SER A 189 -10.98 3.70 -20.82
C SER A 189 -10.07 4.71 -20.13
N LEU A 190 -10.13 4.85 -18.79
CA LEU A 190 -9.24 5.75 -18.06
C LEU A 190 -7.76 5.33 -18.22
N ILE A 191 -7.48 4.03 -18.18
CA ILE A 191 -6.13 3.50 -18.39
C ILE A 191 -5.68 3.71 -19.84
N ASP A 192 -6.57 3.45 -20.79
CA ASP A 192 -6.27 3.62 -22.22
C ASP A 192 -6.02 5.10 -22.55
N ASN A 193 -6.78 6.03 -21.96
CA ASN A 193 -6.55 7.47 -22.07
C ASN A 193 -5.19 7.85 -21.49
N PHE A 194 -4.90 7.46 -20.25
CA PHE A 194 -3.61 7.75 -19.61
C PHE A 194 -2.42 7.19 -20.40
N HIS A 195 -2.55 6.10 -21.14
CA HIS A 195 -1.46 5.61 -21.98
C HIS A 195 -1.36 6.34 -23.32
N ASN A 196 -2.48 6.61 -23.98
CA ASN A 196 -2.48 7.00 -25.40
C ASN A 196 -2.67 8.49 -25.65
N ASP A 197 -3.28 9.25 -24.72
CA ASP A 197 -3.44 10.70 -24.86
C ASP A 197 -2.15 11.39 -24.40
N PRO A 198 -1.44 12.13 -25.28
CA PRO A 198 -0.22 12.86 -24.89
C PRO A 198 -0.50 14.06 -23.97
N SER A 199 -1.75 14.53 -23.92
CA SER A 199 -2.14 15.66 -23.09
C SER A 199 -2.47 15.28 -21.65
N THR A 200 -2.48 13.96 -21.33
CA THR A 200 -2.81 13.39 -20.02
C THR A 200 -1.65 12.57 -19.48
#